data_AF-A0A7X8IZA7-F1
#
_entry.id   AF-A0A7X8IZA7-F1
#
_cell.length_a   1.000
_cell.length_b   1.000
_cell.length_c   1.000
_cell.angle_alpha   90.00
_cell.angle_beta   90.00
_cell.angle_gamma   90.00
#
_symmetry.space_group_name_H-M   'P 1'
#
loop_
_entity.id
_entity.type
_entity.pdbx_description
1 polymer ?
#
loop_
_entity_poly.entity_id
_entity_poly.type
_entity_poly.pdbx_seq_one_letter_code
_entity_poly.pdbx_strand_id
1 'polypeptide(L)'
;GWGELWGIANRTDFDLKQHINTSGEDLSYQDPVTNEKYIPYCVEPSLGADRVMLAILVDAFNEETLEDGTDRVVLKLHPALAPFKAAVFPLTKKLNEQATELYQILIKYFNVDYDDAGSIGKRYRRHDEIGTPYSITFDFDSLEDNAVTVRDRDTMEQIRIKIDELIPFINEKIQF
;
A
#
# COMPACT_ATOMS: atom_id res chain seq x y z
N GLY A 1 -5.22 15.98 17.80
CA GLY A 1 -4.28 17.05 18.21
C GLY A 1 -2.92 16.77 17.60
N TRP A 2 -1.94 17.66 17.78
CA TRP A 2 -0.60 17.44 17.25
C TRP A 2 0.16 16.37 18.04
N GLY A 3 0.88 15.49 17.35
CA GLY A 3 1.77 14.48 17.90
C GLY A 3 3.07 14.42 17.10
N GLU A 4 4.18 14.07 17.75
CA GLU A 4 5.49 13.96 17.12
C GLU A 4 5.57 12.67 16.27
N LEU A 5 6.03 12.82 15.02
CA LEU A 5 6.19 11.73 14.05
C LEU A 5 7.65 11.50 13.63
N TRP A 6 8.46 12.56 13.59
CA TRP A 6 9.84 12.53 13.14
C TRP A 6 10.66 13.58 13.88
N GLY A 7 11.76 13.16 14.52
CA GLY A 7 12.82 14.03 15.01
C GLY A 7 14.06 14.00 14.10
N ILE A 8 14.64 15.16 13.84
CA ILE A 8 15.94 15.29 13.15
C ILE A 8 16.91 15.97 14.10
N ALA A 9 17.93 15.24 14.53
CA ALA A 9 18.92 15.71 15.49
C ALA A 9 20.32 15.75 14.88
N ASN A 10 20.98 16.90 14.94
CA ASN A 10 22.43 16.98 14.75
C ASN A 10 23.12 16.81 16.10
N ARG A 11 23.73 15.66 16.32
CA ARG A 11 24.40 15.28 17.57
C ARG A 11 25.90 15.56 17.54
N THR A 12 26.39 16.19 16.46
CA THR A 12 27.80 16.46 16.21
C THR A 12 28.62 15.16 16.37
N ASP A 13 29.79 15.20 16.99
CA ASP A 13 30.68 14.04 17.11
C ASP A 13 30.54 13.28 18.46
N PHE A 14 29.52 13.59 19.26
CA PHE A 14 29.37 13.04 20.61
C PHE A 14 29.31 11.51 20.62
N ASP A 15 28.45 10.91 19.79
CA ASP A 15 28.19 9.47 19.81
C ASP A 15 29.46 8.66 19.48
N LEU A 16 30.16 9.07 18.42
CA LEU A 16 31.42 8.42 18.01
C LEU A 16 32.53 8.62 19.04
N LYS A 17 32.65 9.81 19.66
CA LYS A 17 33.61 10.05 20.75
C LYS A 17 33.38 9.12 21.93
N GLN A 18 32.13 8.86 22.32
CA GLN A 18 31.85 7.94 23.42
C GLN A 18 32.18 6.48 23.07
N HIS A 19 31.89 6.05 21.83
CA HIS A 19 32.28 4.72 21.35
C HIS A 19 33.80 4.54 21.32
N ILE A 20 34.55 5.51 20.79
CA ILE A 20 36.02 5.49 20.81
C ILE A 20 36.55 5.37 22.25
N ASN A 21 36.05 6.20 23.16
CA ASN A 21 36.50 6.21 24.56
C ASN A 21 36.29 4.87 25.28
N THR A 22 35.19 4.19 24.99
CA THR A 22 34.82 2.94 25.69
C THR A 22 35.39 1.69 25.01
N SER A 23 35.46 1.69 23.68
CA SER A 23 35.96 0.54 22.91
C SER A 23 37.47 0.54 22.71
N GLY A 24 38.11 1.71 22.70
CA GLY A 24 39.52 1.87 22.34
C GLY A 24 39.81 1.84 20.84
N GLU A 25 38.80 1.59 20.00
CA GLU A 25 38.93 1.55 18.55
C GLU A 25 38.88 2.95 17.93
N ASP A 26 39.69 3.20 16.90
CA ASP A 26 39.70 4.48 16.18
C ASP A 26 38.58 4.51 15.12
N LEU A 27 37.58 5.37 15.35
CA LEU A 27 36.43 5.60 14.45
C LEU A 27 36.53 6.91 13.67
N SER A 28 37.71 7.52 13.59
CA SER A 28 37.92 8.71 12.77
C SER A 28 37.98 8.39 11.27
N TYR A 29 37.56 9.36 10.46
CA TYR A 29 37.56 9.29 9.01
C TYR A 29 38.68 10.16 8.45
N GLN A 30 39.39 9.66 7.43
CA GLN A 30 40.33 10.43 6.64
C GLN A 30 39.69 10.78 5.31
N ASP A 31 39.49 12.07 5.06
CA ASP A 31 38.93 12.55 3.81
C ASP A 31 39.96 12.40 2.67
N PRO A 32 39.64 11.65 1.59
CA PRO A 32 40.58 11.40 0.49
C PRO A 32 40.86 12.64 -0.38
N VAL A 33 40.04 13.69 -0.29
CA VAL A 33 40.20 14.94 -1.05
C VAL A 33 41.05 15.94 -0.27
N THR A 34 40.72 16.16 1.01
CA THR A 34 41.41 17.15 1.85
C THR A 34 42.59 16.57 2.63
N ASN A 35 42.68 15.24 2.75
CA ASN A 35 43.59 14.50 3.63
C ASN A 35 43.43 14.83 5.13
N GLU A 36 42.36 15.52 5.52
CA GLU A 36 42.08 15.82 6.92
C GLU A 36 41.48 14.61 7.63
N LYS A 37 41.92 14.38 8.87
CA LYS A 37 41.42 13.32 9.75
C LYS A 37 40.51 13.94 10.80
N TYR A 38 39.25 13.51 10.85
CA TYR A 38 38.25 14.05 11.79
C TYR A 38 37.28 12.97 12.26
N ILE A 39 36.52 13.27 13.31
CA ILE A 39 35.40 12.43 13.76
C ILE A 39 34.13 12.93 13.07
N PRO A 40 33.47 12.11 12.24
CA PRO A 40 32.25 12.52 11.54
C PRO A 40 31.15 12.96 12.49
N TYR A 41 30.30 13.87 12.02
CA TYR A 41 29.09 14.24 12.76
C TYR A 41 27.98 13.22 12.54
N CYS A 42 27.28 12.90 13.63
CA CYS A 42 26.09 12.09 13.65
C CYS A 42 24.86 12.98 13.44
N VAL A 43 24.22 12.83 12.29
CA VAL A 43 22.91 13.42 12.00
C VAL A 43 21.89 12.28 12.04
N GLU A 44 21.00 12.33 13.02
CA GLU A 44 20.04 11.28 13.33
C GLU A 44 18.62 11.70 12.91
N PRO A 45 18.10 11.19 11.78
CA PRO A 45 16.67 11.13 11.54
C PRO A 45 16.08 9.93 12.30
N SER A 46 15.19 10.20 13.25
CA SER A 46 14.52 9.17 14.06
C SER A 46 13.00 9.26 13.91
N LEU A 47 12.37 8.12 13.61
CA LEU A 47 10.96 8.03 13.24
C LEU A 47 10.31 6.80 13.87
N GLY A 48 9.13 7.00 14.47
CA GLY A 48 8.32 5.91 15.02
C GLY A 48 7.46 5.26 13.95
N ALA A 49 7.81 4.05 13.50
CA ALA A 49 7.06 3.32 12.46
C ALA A 49 5.56 3.19 12.78
N ASP A 50 5.22 2.82 14.02
CA ASP A 50 3.84 2.68 14.48
C ASP A 50 3.06 3.99 14.44
N ARG A 51 3.72 5.11 14.79
CA ARG A 51 3.07 6.43 14.78
C ARG A 51 2.78 6.91 13.37
N VAL A 52 3.70 6.66 12.44
CA VAL A 52 3.50 6.98 11.03
C VAL A 52 2.41 6.12 10.43
N MET A 53 2.39 4.82 10.74
CA MET A 53 1.30 3.94 10.33
C MET A 53 -0.06 4.42 10.86
N LEU A 54 -0.13 4.79 12.14
CA LEU A 54 -1.35 5.35 12.73
C LEU A 54 -1.76 6.66 12.05
N ALA A 55 -0.82 7.57 11.79
CA ALA A 55 -1.11 8.82 11.10
C ALA A 55 -1.68 8.58 9.69
N ILE A 56 -1.10 7.65 8.92
CA ILE A 56 -1.61 7.25 7.61
C ILE A 56 -3.03 6.67 7.71
N LEU A 57 -3.29 5.80 8.68
CA LEU A 57 -4.62 5.21 8.87
C LEU A 57 -5.67 6.26 9.24
N VAL A 58 -5.32 7.21 10.11
CA VAL A 58 -6.21 8.29 10.51
C VAL A 58 -6.50 9.25 9.35
N ASP A 59 -5.49 9.58 8.54
CA ASP A 59 -5.64 10.44 7.37
C ASP A 59 -6.49 9.79 6.27
N ALA A 60 -6.36 8.47 6.09
CA ALA A 60 -7.11 7.72 5.08
C ALA A 60 -8.55 7.36 5.51
N PHE A 61 -8.90 7.46 6.79
CA PHE A 61 -10.20 7.00 7.29
C PHE A 61 -11.32 7.99 6.96
N ASN A 62 -12.30 7.52 6.18
CA ASN A 62 -13.45 8.31 5.76
C ASN A 62 -14.76 7.56 6.01
N GLU A 63 -15.77 8.33 6.44
CA GLU A 63 -17.18 7.94 6.43
C GLU A 63 -17.89 8.79 5.37
N GLU A 64 -18.57 8.14 4.43
CA GLU A 64 -19.24 8.81 3.31
C GLU A 64 -20.70 8.40 3.20
N THR A 65 -21.58 9.38 3.06
CA THR A 65 -22.98 9.15 2.66
C THR A 65 -23.07 9.21 1.13
N LEU A 66 -23.54 8.14 0.52
CA LEU A 66 -23.69 8.00 -0.92
C LEU A 66 -24.99 8.64 -1.44
N GLU A 67 -25.08 8.82 -2.75
CA GLU A 67 -26.26 9.40 -3.43
C GLU A 67 -27.55 8.59 -3.20
N ASP A 68 -27.43 7.28 -2.98
CA ASP A 68 -28.55 6.39 -2.67
C ASP A 68 -29.01 6.47 -1.20
N GLY A 69 -28.37 7.34 -0.40
CA GLY A 69 -28.65 7.53 1.03
C GLY A 69 -28.03 6.47 1.93
N THR A 70 -27.19 5.57 1.40
CA THR A 70 -26.46 4.59 2.20
C THR A 70 -25.10 5.13 2.65
N ASP A 71 -24.66 4.75 3.85
CA ASP A 71 -23.34 5.11 4.35
C ASP A 71 -22.31 4.04 4.01
N ARG A 72 -21.05 4.46 3.85
CA ARG A 72 -19.88 3.58 3.75
C ARG A 72 -18.72 4.08 4.58
N VAL A 73 -17.97 3.13 5.12
CA VAL A 73 -16.62 3.36 5.66
C VAL A 73 -15.63 2.99 4.57
N VAL A 74 -14.63 3.83 4.35
CA VAL A 74 -13.57 3.59 3.36
C VAL A 74 -12.21 4.07 3.90
N LEU A 75 -11.19 3.23 3.75
CA LEU A 75 -9.79 3.63 3.96
C LEU A 75 -9.19 4.09 2.64
N LYS A 76 -9.10 5.40 2.41
CA LYS A 76 -8.53 6.02 1.20
C LYS A 76 -7.00 6.01 1.18
N LEU A 77 -6.41 4.86 1.47
CA LEU A 77 -4.96 4.67 1.40
C LEU A 77 -4.46 4.93 -0.01
N HIS A 78 -3.34 5.65 -0.15
CA HIS A 78 -2.67 5.73 -1.45
C HIS A 78 -2.43 4.32 -2.01
N PRO A 79 -2.67 4.02 -3.30
CA PRO A 79 -2.53 2.67 -3.84
C PRO A 79 -1.16 2.03 -3.56
N ALA A 80 -0.09 2.82 -3.56
CA ALA A 80 1.26 2.38 -3.18
C ALA A 80 1.37 1.88 -1.72
N LEU A 81 0.55 2.42 -0.80
CA LEU A 81 0.53 2.09 0.62
C LEU A 81 -0.50 1.02 0.99
N ALA A 82 -1.52 0.79 0.17
CA ALA A 82 -2.57 -0.17 0.45
C ALA A 82 -2.02 -1.61 0.69
N PRO A 83 -2.44 -2.33 1.73
CA PRO A 83 -1.95 -3.68 2.03
C PRO A 83 -2.20 -4.68 0.89
N PHE A 84 -3.40 -4.62 0.32
CA PHE A 84 -3.79 -5.32 -0.90
C PHE A 84 -3.94 -4.30 -2.02
N LYS A 85 -3.34 -4.58 -3.19
CA LYS A 85 -3.41 -3.72 -4.37
C LYS A 85 -4.68 -3.97 -5.16
N ALA A 86 -5.13 -5.22 -5.16
CA ALA A 86 -6.37 -5.63 -5.77
C ALA A 86 -7.04 -6.75 -4.98
N ALA A 87 -8.30 -7.02 -5.31
CA ALA A 87 -9.00 -8.23 -4.86
C ALA A 87 -9.80 -8.82 -6.02
N VAL A 88 -9.85 -10.15 -6.13
CA VAL A 88 -10.55 -10.86 -7.20
C VAL A 88 -11.82 -11.50 -6.67
N PHE A 89 -12.93 -11.20 -7.34
CA PHE A 89 -14.28 -11.64 -6.96
C PHE A 89 -14.93 -12.42 -8.11
N PRO A 90 -15.29 -13.69 -7.91
CA PRO A 90 -16.21 -14.37 -8.83
C PRO A 90 -17.62 -13.77 -8.68
N LEU A 91 -18.29 -13.38 -9.77
CA LEU A 91 -19.66 -12.85 -9.69
C LEU A 91 -20.61 -13.86 -9.03
N THR A 92 -20.43 -15.15 -9.35
CA THR A 92 -21.13 -16.26 -8.72
C THR A 92 -20.16 -17.40 -8.44
N LYS A 93 -20.51 -18.30 -7.51
CA LYS A 93 -19.68 -19.45 -7.15
C LYS A 93 -19.36 -20.41 -8.31
N LYS A 94 -20.14 -20.36 -9.40
CA LYS A 94 -19.90 -21.17 -10.60
C LYS A 94 -18.65 -20.75 -11.38
N LEU A 95 -18.17 -19.52 -11.15
CA LEU A 95 -17.01 -18.93 -11.82
C LEU A 95 -15.74 -19.00 -10.95
N ASN A 96 -15.80 -19.69 -9.81
CA ASN A 96 -14.70 -19.73 -8.85
C ASN A 96 -13.41 -20.28 -9.47
N GLU A 97 -13.51 -21.28 -10.34
CA GLU A 97 -12.34 -21.90 -10.97
C GLU A 97 -11.58 -20.88 -11.83
N GLN A 98 -12.27 -20.23 -12.76
CA GLN A 98 -11.69 -19.23 -13.67
C GLN A 98 -11.23 -17.96 -12.93
N ALA A 99 -12.01 -17.51 -11.94
CA ALA A 99 -11.61 -16.39 -11.09
C ALA A 99 -10.36 -16.72 -10.26
N THR A 100 -10.22 -17.98 -9.81
CA THR A 100 -9.02 -18.45 -9.11
C THR A 100 -7.81 -18.43 -10.05
N GLU A 101 -7.96 -18.84 -11.32
CA GLU A 101 -6.88 -18.74 -12.30
C GLU A 101 -6.39 -17.30 -12.48
N LEU A 102 -7.32 -16.35 -12.60
CA LEU A 102 -6.99 -14.92 -12.65
C LEU A 102 -6.24 -14.46 -11.39
N TYR A 103 -6.74 -14.83 -10.22
CA TYR A 103 -6.08 -14.54 -8.95
C TYR A 103 -4.65 -15.10 -8.90
N GLN A 104 -4.45 -16.35 -9.31
CA GLN A 104 -3.12 -17.00 -9.37
C GLN A 104 -2.15 -16.31 -10.33
N ILE A 105 -2.66 -15.64 -11.37
CA ILE A 105 -1.84 -14.81 -12.26
C ILE A 105 -1.41 -13.54 -11.52
N LEU A 106 -2.35 -12.82 -10.88
CA LEU A 106 -2.09 -11.52 -10.28
C LEU A 106 -1.21 -11.59 -9.02
N ILE A 107 -1.34 -12.62 -8.18
CA ILE A 107 -0.52 -12.76 -6.94
C ILE A 107 0.98 -12.92 -7.20
N LYS A 108 1.37 -13.25 -8.44
CA LYS A 108 2.79 -13.31 -8.83
C LYS A 108 3.44 -11.93 -8.90
N TYR A 109 2.62 -10.88 -8.96
CA TYR A 109 3.07 -9.50 -9.16
C TYR A 109 2.66 -8.57 -8.01
N PHE A 110 1.53 -8.84 -7.35
CA PHE A 110 0.97 -7.94 -6.35
C PHE A 110 0.44 -8.70 -5.13
N ASN A 111 0.31 -8.00 -4.00
CA ASN A 111 -0.54 -8.46 -2.90
C ASN A 111 -1.99 -8.36 -3.35
N VAL A 112 -2.63 -9.50 -3.58
CA VAL A 112 -4.02 -9.60 -4.03
C VAL A 112 -4.77 -10.50 -3.08
N ASP A 113 -6.03 -10.19 -2.83
CA ASP A 113 -6.94 -11.04 -2.06
C ASP A 113 -7.96 -11.74 -2.98
N TYR A 114 -8.58 -12.81 -2.50
CA TYR A 114 -9.65 -13.52 -3.20
C TYR A 114 -10.86 -13.72 -2.28
N ASP A 115 -12.04 -13.29 -2.73
CA ASP A 115 -13.24 -13.33 -1.91
C ASP A 115 -14.48 -13.76 -2.72
N ASP A 116 -15.09 -14.87 -2.32
CA ASP A 116 -16.34 -15.41 -2.90
C ASP A 116 -17.52 -15.39 -1.92
N ALA A 117 -17.38 -14.73 -0.76
CA ALA A 117 -18.32 -14.79 0.33
C ALA A 117 -19.39 -13.68 0.25
N GLY A 118 -20.66 -14.09 0.17
CA GLY A 118 -21.79 -13.16 0.15
C GLY A 118 -21.99 -12.45 -1.20
N SER A 119 -22.81 -11.40 -1.21
CA SER A 119 -23.08 -10.65 -2.45
C SER A 119 -21.86 -9.82 -2.87
N ILE A 120 -21.79 -9.49 -4.17
CA ILE A 120 -20.71 -8.65 -4.71
C ILE A 120 -20.61 -7.30 -4.00
N GLY A 121 -21.75 -6.67 -3.70
CA GLY A 121 -21.78 -5.41 -2.94
C GLY A 121 -21.17 -5.53 -1.54
N LYS A 122 -21.38 -6.65 -0.84
CA LYS A 122 -20.76 -6.88 0.49
C LYS A 122 -19.25 -7.06 0.38
N ARG A 123 -18.75 -7.66 -0.71
CA ARG A 123 -17.32 -7.79 -0.98
C ARG A 123 -16.69 -6.42 -1.25
N TYR A 124 -17.31 -5.61 -2.10
CA TYR A 124 -16.87 -4.22 -2.30
C TYR A 124 -16.80 -3.43 -0.99
N ARG A 125 -17.81 -3.53 -0.12
CA ARG A 125 -17.78 -2.85 1.19
C ARG A 125 -16.62 -3.29 2.08
N ARG A 126 -16.36 -4.60 2.20
CA ARG A 126 -15.21 -5.10 2.97
C ARG A 126 -13.88 -4.57 2.43
N HIS A 127 -13.74 -4.53 1.11
CA HIS A 127 -12.51 -4.06 0.47
C HIS A 127 -12.35 -2.54 0.49
N ASP A 128 -13.45 -1.78 0.47
CA ASP A 128 -13.47 -0.34 0.77
C ASP A 128 -12.97 -0.10 2.21
N GLU A 129 -13.47 -0.86 3.20
CA GLU A 129 -13.11 -0.76 4.63
C GLU A 129 -11.63 -1.05 4.90
N ILE A 130 -10.99 -1.96 4.17
CA ILE A 130 -9.55 -2.27 4.31
C ILE A 130 -8.66 -1.51 3.31
N GLY A 131 -9.25 -0.63 2.50
CA GLY A 131 -8.56 0.28 1.61
C GLY A 131 -7.95 -0.35 0.36
N THR A 132 -8.48 -1.50 -0.10
CA THR A 132 -8.04 -2.13 -1.36
C THR A 132 -8.43 -1.22 -2.54
N PRO A 133 -7.48 -0.72 -3.36
CA PRO A 133 -7.77 0.24 -4.43
C PRO A 133 -8.64 -0.33 -5.54
N TYR A 134 -8.39 -1.58 -5.96
CA TYR A 134 -9.03 -2.18 -7.13
C TYR A 134 -9.75 -3.49 -6.82
N SER A 135 -11.06 -3.50 -7.01
CA SER A 135 -11.86 -4.72 -6.91
C SER A 135 -12.16 -5.26 -8.31
N ILE A 136 -11.73 -6.48 -8.60
CA ILE A 136 -11.78 -7.09 -9.93
C ILE A 136 -12.85 -8.18 -9.92
N THR A 137 -13.93 -7.98 -10.67
CA THR A 137 -15.02 -8.94 -10.79
C THR A 137 -14.88 -9.75 -12.06
N PHE A 138 -14.87 -11.07 -11.90
CA PHE A 138 -14.94 -12.04 -12.98
C PHE A 138 -16.39 -12.48 -13.16
N ASP A 139 -16.99 -12.20 -14.31
CA ASP A 139 -18.40 -12.47 -14.62
C ASP A 139 -18.56 -13.48 -15.77
N PHE A 140 -19.80 -13.71 -16.21
CA PHE A 140 -20.05 -14.66 -17.30
C PHE A 140 -19.52 -14.13 -18.64
N ASP A 141 -19.59 -12.81 -18.85
CA ASP A 141 -19.07 -12.18 -20.06
C ASP A 141 -17.55 -12.36 -20.16
N SER A 142 -16.85 -12.46 -19.01
CA SER A 142 -15.40 -12.73 -18.96
C SER A 142 -15.00 -14.02 -19.67
N LEU A 143 -15.89 -15.01 -19.74
CA LEU A 143 -15.65 -16.26 -20.46
C LEU A 143 -15.68 -16.09 -21.99
N GLU A 144 -16.34 -15.04 -22.47
CA GLU A 144 -16.53 -14.76 -23.90
C GLU A 144 -15.56 -13.69 -24.40
N ASP A 145 -15.37 -12.61 -23.61
CA ASP A 145 -14.62 -11.42 -24.02
C ASP A 145 -13.18 -11.35 -23.48
N ASN A 146 -12.79 -12.28 -22.60
CA ASN A 146 -11.50 -12.31 -21.92
C ASN A 146 -11.17 -10.98 -21.20
N ALA A 147 -12.20 -10.33 -20.66
CA ALA A 147 -12.10 -9.09 -19.90
C ALA A 147 -12.78 -9.24 -18.54
N VAL A 148 -12.47 -8.32 -17.63
CA VAL A 148 -13.04 -8.26 -16.28
C VAL A 148 -13.48 -6.85 -15.96
N THR A 149 -14.37 -6.74 -14.98
CA THR A 149 -14.83 -5.46 -14.49
C THR A 149 -13.97 -5.03 -13.30
N VAL A 150 -13.23 -3.94 -13.45
CA VAL A 150 -12.42 -3.35 -12.39
C VAL A 150 -13.18 -2.18 -11.78
N ARG A 151 -13.43 -2.23 -10.48
CA ARG A 151 -14.01 -1.14 -9.70
C ARG A 151 -12.92 -0.38 -8.95
N ASP A 152 -12.90 0.94 -9.10
CA ASP A 152 -12.06 1.84 -8.34
C ASP A 152 -12.69 2.16 -6.97
N ARG A 153 -11.90 2.08 -5.89
CA ARG A 153 -12.37 2.30 -4.51
C ARG A 153 -12.90 3.71 -4.27
N ASP A 154 -12.16 4.72 -4.73
CA ASP A 154 -12.40 6.11 -4.37
C ASP A 154 -13.59 6.67 -5.14
N THR A 155 -13.61 6.44 -6.45
CA THR A 155 -14.65 6.93 -7.37
C THR A 155 -15.87 6.01 -7.46
N MET A 156 -15.72 4.73 -7.08
CA MET A 156 -16.72 3.67 -7.29
C MET A 156 -17.01 3.35 -8.77
N GLU A 157 -16.29 3.96 -9.71
CA GLU A 157 -16.46 3.72 -11.14
C GLU A 157 -16.04 2.30 -11.51
N GLN A 158 -16.76 1.73 -12.48
CA GLN A 158 -16.51 0.39 -13.00
C GLN A 158 -16.09 0.48 -14.46
N ILE A 159 -14.95 -0.12 -14.79
CA ILE A 159 -14.40 -0.15 -16.14
C ILE A 159 -14.14 -1.59 -16.56
N ARG A 160 -14.41 -1.90 -17.83
CA ARG A 160 -14.13 -3.22 -18.42
C ARG A 160 -12.71 -3.19 -18.98
N ILE A 161 -11.83 -4.05 -18.46
CA ILE A 161 -10.41 -4.13 -18.85
C ILE A 161 -10.10 -5.56 -19.27
N LYS A 162 -9.34 -5.74 -20.36
CA LYS A 162 -8.89 -7.07 -20.78
C LYS A 162 -7.92 -7.66 -19.76
N ILE A 163 -7.96 -8.99 -19.58
CA ILE A 163 -7.15 -9.65 -18.54
C ILE A 163 -5.64 -9.41 -18.74
N ASP A 164 -5.17 -9.31 -19.99
CA ASP A 164 -3.78 -9.02 -20.36
C ASP A 164 -3.33 -7.59 -20.01
N GLU A 165 -4.28 -6.65 -19.86
CA GLU A 165 -4.02 -5.25 -19.50
C GLU A 165 -4.06 -5.00 -17.99
N LEU A 166 -4.47 -5.98 -17.16
CA LEU A 166 -4.60 -5.78 -15.71
C LEU A 166 -3.26 -5.51 -15.02
N ILE A 167 -2.22 -6.26 -15.36
CA ILE A 167 -0.89 -6.09 -14.75
C ILE A 167 -0.32 -4.70 -15.05
N PRO A 168 -0.26 -4.21 -16.31
CA PRO A 168 0.21 -2.86 -16.56
C PRO A 168 -0.69 -1.80 -15.92
N PHE A 169 -2.01 -1.98 -15.94
CA PHE A 169 -2.96 -1.08 -15.29
C PHE A 169 -2.67 -0.92 -13.78
N ILE A 170 -2.58 -2.04 -13.04
CA ILE A 170 -2.30 -1.99 -11.60
C ILE A 170 -0.92 -1.40 -11.35
N ASN A 171 0.10 -1.79 -12.12
CA ASN A 171 1.46 -1.26 -11.96
C ASN A 171 1.53 0.26 -12.11
N GLU A 172 0.87 0.82 -13.12
CA GLU A 172 0.81 2.27 -13.32
C GLU A 172 0.19 2.97 -12.11
N LYS A 173 -0.92 2.42 -11.60
CA LYS A 173 -1.69 3.02 -10.53
C LYS A 173 -1.06 2.93 -9.14
N ILE A 174 -0.17 1.98 -8.91
CA ILE A 174 0.51 1.81 -7.61
C ILE A 174 1.84 2.57 -7.50
N GLN A 175 2.25 3.31 -8.53
CA GLN A 175 3.42 4.19 -8.45
C GLN A 175 3.14 5.42 -7.58
N PHE A 176 4.20 5.93 -6.94
CA PHE A 176 4.19 7.19 -6.18
C PHE A 176 4.32 8.41 -7.09
#